data_AF-A0A641Y006-F1
#
_entry.id   AF-A0A641Y006-F1
#
_cell.length_a   1.000
_cell.length_b   1.000
_cell.length_c   1.000
_cell.angle_alpha   90.00
_cell.angle_beta   90.00
_cell.angle_gamma   90.00
#
_symmetry.space_group_name_H-M   'P 1'
#
loop_
_entity.id
_entity.type
_entity.pdbx_description
1 polymer ?
#
loop_
_entity_poly.entity_id
_entity_poly.type
_entity_poly.pdbx_seq_one_letter_code
_entity_poly.pdbx_strand_id
1 'polypeptide(L)' 'MNELLKITYNADQITVSARELHEFLEVTERFSAWFERMLKYGFVEGVDYLGCKVFNTLARQELQDYQITLD' A
#
# COMPACT_ATOMS: atom_id res chain seq x y z
N MET A 1 -14.01 -6.76 -15.25
CA MET A 1 -12.95 -5.79 -15.57
C MET A 1 -12.12 -5.67 -14.31
N ASN A 2 -10.98 -6.35 -14.24
CA ASN A 2 -10.08 -6.23 -13.09
C ASN A 2 -9.33 -4.92 -13.26
N GLU A 3 -9.66 -3.93 -12.43
CA GLU A 3 -8.90 -2.70 -12.36
C GLU A 3 -7.46 -3.06 -11.95
N LEU A 4 -6.55 -2.87 -12.90
CA LEU A 4 -5.12 -2.98 -12.66
C LEU A 4 -4.75 -2.02 -11.53
N LEU A 5 -3.99 -2.52 -10.57
CA LEU A 5 -3.27 -1.74 -9.55
C LEU A 5 -2.86 -0.38 -10.11
N LYS A 6 -3.16 0.73 -9.41
CA LYS A 6 -2.57 2.03 -9.76
C LYS A 6 -1.10 2.02 -9.36
N ILE A 7 -0.30 1.40 -10.23
CA ILE A 7 1.14 1.43 -10.15
C ILE A 7 1.57 2.87 -10.47
N THR A 8 2.14 3.55 -9.47
CA THR A 8 2.71 4.89 -9.66
C THR A 8 4.15 4.71 -10.10
N TYR A 9 4.41 5.03 -11.38
CA TYR A 9 5.75 5.04 -11.95
C TYR A 9 6.40 6.39 -11.63
N ASN A 10 7.12 6.47 -10.51
CA ASN A 10 7.95 7.64 -10.22
C ASN A 10 9.37 7.35 -10.72
N ALA A 11 9.63 7.77 -11.96
CA ALA A 11 10.98 8.01 -12.51
C ALA A 11 12.01 6.88 -12.32
N ASP A 12 11.72 5.68 -12.84
CA ASP A 12 12.47 4.40 -12.75
C ASP A 12 12.13 3.49 -11.56
N GLN A 13 11.43 3.96 -10.53
CA GLN A 13 10.98 3.10 -9.42
C GLN A 13 9.47 2.84 -9.49
N ILE A 14 9.13 1.55 -9.37
CA ILE A 14 7.75 1.07 -9.36
C ILE A 14 7.23 1.19 -7.93
N THR A 15 6.28 2.09 -7.70
CA THR A 15 5.64 2.23 -6.37
C THR A 15 4.17 1.83 -6.44
N VAL A 16 3.68 1.13 -5.44
CA VAL A 16 2.30 0.65 -5.36
C VAL A 16 1.69 1.00 -4.00
N SER A 17 0.41 1.37 -3.98
CA SER A 17 -0.32 1.57 -2.73
C SER A 17 -0.49 0.22 -2.02
N ALA A 18 -0.15 0.16 -0.73
CA ALA A 18 -0.25 -1.04 0.08
C ALA A 18 -1.69 -1.56 0.18
N ARG A 19 -2.69 -0.65 0.23
CA ARG A 19 -4.10 -1.05 0.19
C ARG A 19 -4.51 -1.68 -1.12
N GLU A 20 -4.08 -1.09 -2.24
CA GLU A 20 -4.36 -1.68 -3.55
C GLU A 20 -3.66 -3.02 -3.72
N LEU A 21 -2.44 -3.16 -3.21
CA LEU A 21 -1.73 -4.44 -3.20
C LEU A 21 -2.47 -5.48 -2.35
N HIS A 22 -2.98 -5.08 -1.17
CA HIS A 22 -3.79 -5.93 -0.31
C HIS A 22 -5.11 -6.37 -0.98
N GLU A 23 -5.81 -5.45 -1.65
CA GLU A 23 -7.02 -5.77 -2.41
C GLU A 23 -6.72 -6.64 -3.63
N PHE A 24 -5.63 -6.38 -4.34
CA PHE A 24 -5.19 -7.16 -5.49
C PHE A 24 -4.81 -8.60 -5.13
N LEU A 25 -4.15 -8.79 -3.98
CA LEU A 25 -3.85 -10.11 -3.43
C LEU A 25 -5.09 -10.81 -2.84
N GLU A 26 -6.25 -10.14 -2.85
CA GLU A 26 -7.52 -10.60 -2.26
C GLU A 26 -7.34 -11.13 -0.84
N VAL A 27 -6.50 -10.45 -0.06
CA VAL A 27 -6.18 -10.89 1.30
C VAL A 27 -7.41 -10.70 2.18
N THR A 28 -7.86 -11.78 2.80
CA THR A 28 -9.04 -11.77 3.69
C THR A 28 -8.74 -11.22 5.09
N GLU A 29 -7.46 -11.07 5.43
CA GLU A 29 -7.01 -10.49 6.69
C GLU A 29 -7.19 -8.96 6.70
N ARG A 30 -7.08 -8.33 7.87
CA ARG A 30 -7.18 -6.87 7.96
C ARG A 30 -5.89 -6.24 7.45
N PHE A 31 -6.01 -5.17 6.68
CA PHE A 31 -4.88 -4.39 6.16
C PHE A 31 -3.78 -4.12 7.20
N SER A 32 -4.13 -3.68 8.41
CA SER A 32 -3.14 -3.43 9.47
C SER A 32 -2.33 -4.68 9.85
N ALA A 33 -3.00 -5.83 9.99
CA ALA A 33 -2.33 -7.08 10.37
C ALA A 33 -1.43 -7.60 9.23
N TRP A 34 -1.91 -7.49 7.99
CA TRP A 34 -1.11 -7.83 6.81
C TRP A 34 0.11 -6.93 6.67
N PHE A 35 -0.07 -5.62 6.86
CA PHE A 35 1.01 -4.67 6.76
C PHE A 35 2.05 -4.85 7.88
N GLU A 36 1.61 -5.09 9.12
CA GLU A 36 2.52 -5.45 10.22
C GLU A 36 3.35 -6.72 9.91
N ARG A 37 2.77 -7.69 9.19
CA ARG A 37 3.53 -8.85 8.70
C ARG A 37 4.56 -8.44 7.65
N MET A 38 4.20 -7.58 6.70
CA MET A 38 5.16 -7.02 5.73
C MET A 38 6.32 -6.33 6.45
N LEU A 39 6.06 -5.50 7.45
CA LEU A 39 7.12 -4.90 8.28
C LEU A 39 8.04 -5.94 8.91
N LYS A 40 7.50 -7.08 9.38
CA LYS A 40 8.30 -8.18 9.94
C LYS A 40 9.15 -8.93 8.91
N TYR A 41 8.80 -8.87 7.63
CA TYR A 41 9.62 -9.46 6.56
C TYR A 41 10.87 -8.64 6.25
N GLY A 42 11.02 -7.44 6.84
CA GLY A 42 12.21 -6.60 6.70
C GLY A 42 11.97 -5.32 5.90
N PHE A 43 10.72 -4.93 5.65
CA PHE A 43 10.40 -3.65 5.01
C PHE A 43 10.80 -2.48 5.92
N VAL A 44 11.60 -1.55 5.39
CA VAL A 44 12.11 -0.36 6.10
C VAL A 44 11.37 0.90 5.65
N GLU A 45 10.94 1.71 6.62
CA GLU A 45 10.31 3.00 6.34
C GLU A 45 11.32 3.97 5.70
N GLY A 46 10.94 4.60 4.59
CA GLY A 46 11.80 5.51 3.84
C GLY A 46 12.73 4.84 2.83
N VAL A 47 12.75 3.50 2.78
CA VAL A 47 13.50 2.72 1.79
C VAL A 47 12.53 1.87 0.97
N ASP A 48 11.86 0.91 1.62
CA ASP A 48 10.94 -0.03 0.97
C ASP A 48 9.49 0.47 0.98
N TYR A 49 9.12 1.34 1.93
CA TYR A 49 7.80 1.94 1.96
C TYR A 49 7.76 3.34 2.55
N LEU A 50 6.75 4.12 2.19
CA LEU A 50 6.49 5.47 2.68
C LEU A 50 5.04 5.61 3.15
N GLY A 51 4.84 6.06 4.39
CA GLY A 51 3.50 6.35 4.92
C GLY A 51 2.82 7.50 4.18
N CYS A 52 1.60 7.27 3.69
CA CYS A 52 0.78 8.27 3.03
C CYS A 52 -0.61 8.32 3.67
N LYS A 53 -1.24 9.50 3.69
CA LYS A 53 -2.61 9.64 4.19
C LYS A 53 -3.55 9.72 3.01
N VAL A 54 -4.54 8.82 2.98
CA VAL A 54 -5.57 8.81 1.95
C VAL A 54 -6.87 9.27 2.57
N PHE A 55 -7.50 10.26 1.96
CA PHE A 55 -8.79 10.76 2.44
C PHE A 55 -9.90 9.85 1.94
N ASN A 56 -10.57 9.14 2.84
CA ASN A 56 -11.76 8.38 2.50
C ASN A 56 -12.97 9.34 2.41
N THR A 57 -13.41 9.61 1.20
CA THR A 57 -14.53 10.52 0.92
C THR A 57 -15.86 9.99 1.43
N LEU A 58 -16.06 8.66 1.46
CA LEU A 58 -17.29 8.01 1.93
C LEU A 58 -17.41 8.07 3.46
N ALA A 59 -16.31 7.79 4.17
CA ALA A 59 -16.28 7.79 5.63
C ALA A 59 -15.94 9.16 6.24
N ARG A 60 -15.55 10.16 5.41
CA ARG A 60 -15.03 11.47 5.83
C ARG A 60 -13.90 11.35 6.86
N GLN A 61 -13.03 10.38 6.65
CA GLN A 61 -11.93 10.04 7.56
C GLN A 61 -10.62 9.93 6.80
N GLU A 62 -9.55 10.42 7.41
CA GLU A 62 -8.19 10.17 6.94
C GLU A 62 -7.80 8.75 7.31
N LEU A 63 -7.47 7.93 6.31
CA LEU A 63 -6.94 6.59 6.49
C LEU A 63 -5.44 6.63 6.29
N GLN A 64 -4.72 5.93 7.17
CA GLN A 64 -3.32 5.64 6.96
C GLN A 64 -3.20 4.61 5.82
N ASP A 65 -2.34 4.92 4.87
CA ASP A 65 -1.91 4.09 3.76
C ASP A 65 -0.37 4.09 3.69
N TYR A 66 0.20 3.25 2.84
CA TYR A 66 1.63 3.15 2.65
C TYR A 66 1.91 2.92 1.17
N GLN A 67 2.82 3.68 0.58
CA GLN A 67 3.37 3.37 -0.74
C GLN A 67 4.53 2.41 -0.56
N ILE A 68 4.48 1.26 -1.22
CA ILE A 68 5.55 0.27 -1.22
C ILE A 68 6.34 0.42 -2.52
N THR A 69 7.64 0.52 -2.41
CA THR A 69 8.57 0.50 -3.55
C THR A 69 8.90 -0.94 -3.89
N LEU A 70 8.79 -1.28 -5.17
CA LEU A 70 9.23 -2.56 -5.74
C LEU A 70 10.54 -2.28 -6.49
N ASP A 71 11.64 -2.80 -5.96
CA ASP A 71 12.97 -2.83 -6.61
C ASP A 71 13.18 -4.16 -7.36
#